data_AF-B5U8V9-F1
#
_entry.id   AF-B5U8V9-F1
#
_cell.length_a   1.000
_cell.length_b   1.000
_cell.length_c   1.000
_cell.angle_alpha   90.00
_cell.angle_beta   90.00
_cell.angle_gamma   90.00
#
_symmetry.space_group_name_H-M   'P 1'
#
loop_
_entity.id
_entity.type
_entity.pdbx_description
1 polymer ?
#
loop_
_entity_poly.entity_id
_entity_poly.type
_entity_poly.pdbx_seq_one_letter_code
_entity_poly.pdbx_strand_id
1 'polypeptide(L)'
;MKKLRVIATIPMIFSFALLLSACGKEEAGAKSNEAHNISFIDSAEQKDSRCWLVVETSSKNKTPIDKNEYVKAVIQTKDGKAKVFKTDMEQLTLEKVSKMSDEEIIEQALNADKQKFNDKKKSDIDSYNATLDSVKTELENEEKQEFQNDQKIADFQDSIPKIQADIEEIDGVQYSEPEWKMVSATIKMDNENKSPSMETVKLSYKYLDSPIWNLNSFGEVSSEGELSYESTSMDLKLSIPVATTKVLDNFYSGYSNDELDQLLLTKVASKDNKVQLDSKGKNVSIVE
;
A
#
# COMPACT_ATOMS: atom_id res chain seq x y z
N MET A 1 -12.39 -24.68 85.43
CA MET A 1 -11.05 -24.78 84.82
C MET A 1 -10.92 -23.76 83.70
N LYS A 2 -9.67 -23.38 83.39
CA LYS A 2 -9.23 -22.13 82.76
C LYS A 2 -9.60 -21.96 81.27
N LYS A 3 -9.60 -20.68 80.87
CA LYS A 3 -9.61 -20.04 79.53
C LYS A 3 -8.91 -20.83 78.41
N LEU A 4 -9.35 -20.64 77.15
CA LEU A 4 -8.61 -19.86 76.13
C LEU A 4 -9.46 -19.61 74.85
N ARG A 5 -9.38 -18.38 74.32
CA ARG A 5 -9.79 -17.97 72.95
C ARG A 5 -8.67 -18.32 71.97
N VAL A 6 -8.96 -18.66 70.71
CA VAL A 6 -8.16 -18.25 69.52
C VAL A 6 -9.06 -18.28 68.25
N ILE A 7 -8.91 -17.23 67.45
CA ILE A 7 -9.48 -16.96 66.11
C ILE A 7 -8.83 -17.89 65.08
N ALA A 8 -9.59 -18.48 64.15
CA ALA A 8 -9.04 -19.30 63.07
C ALA A 8 -9.46 -18.78 61.67
N THR A 9 -8.42 -18.53 60.89
CA THR A 9 -8.31 -18.05 59.52
C THR A 9 -8.84 -19.06 58.49
N ILE A 10 -9.45 -18.58 57.40
CA ILE A 10 -9.87 -19.38 56.23
C ILE A 10 -8.71 -19.46 55.23
N PRO A 11 -8.37 -20.67 54.73
CA PRO A 11 -7.75 -20.81 53.43
C PRO A 11 -8.71 -21.56 52.47
N MET A 12 -9.06 -20.90 51.38
CA MET A 12 -9.76 -21.50 50.23
C MET A 12 -8.69 -22.15 49.33
N ILE A 13 -8.61 -23.49 49.34
CA ILE A 13 -7.73 -24.26 48.47
C ILE A 13 -8.55 -24.66 47.23
N PHE A 14 -8.16 -24.13 46.08
CA PHE A 14 -8.57 -24.60 44.76
C PHE A 14 -7.94 -25.98 44.52
N SER A 15 -8.78 -27.02 44.50
CA SER A 15 -8.35 -28.38 44.18
C SER A 15 -8.22 -28.57 42.68
N PHE A 16 -6.97 -28.77 42.25
CA PHE A 16 -6.58 -29.47 41.03
C PHE A 16 -7.27 -30.85 40.98
N ALA A 17 -7.92 -31.17 39.87
CA ALA A 17 -8.23 -32.54 39.48
C ALA A 17 -7.46 -32.86 38.20
N LEU A 18 -6.36 -33.59 38.37
CA LEU A 18 -5.57 -34.20 37.31
C LEU A 18 -6.06 -35.64 37.10
N LEU A 19 -6.11 -36.01 35.82
CA LEU A 19 -5.85 -37.34 35.25
C LEU A 19 -6.93 -38.42 35.37
N LEU A 20 -7.42 -38.83 34.20
CA LEU A 20 -7.41 -40.24 33.83
C LEU A 20 -6.62 -40.40 32.52
N SER A 21 -5.56 -41.17 32.64
CA SER A 21 -4.68 -41.67 31.58
C SER A 21 -5.13 -43.06 31.16
N ALA A 22 -5.21 -43.34 29.85
CA ALA A 22 -4.73 -44.59 29.26
C ALA A 22 -4.72 -44.52 27.72
N CYS A 23 -3.61 -44.99 27.15
CA CYS A 23 -3.21 -44.98 25.76
C CYS A 23 -4.22 -45.63 24.78
N GLY A 24 -4.67 -44.85 23.81
CA GLY A 24 -4.70 -45.25 22.42
C GLY A 24 -3.77 -44.31 21.66
N LYS A 25 -2.87 -44.83 20.83
CA LYS A 25 -2.15 -44.01 19.85
C LYS A 25 -3.18 -43.50 18.85
N GLU A 26 -3.72 -42.31 19.08
CA GLU A 26 -4.29 -41.49 18.02
C GLU A 26 -3.41 -40.27 17.88
N GLU A 27 -2.87 -40.12 16.68
CA GLU A 27 -2.19 -38.92 16.24
C GLU A 27 -3.02 -37.71 16.63
N ALA A 28 -2.37 -36.69 17.18
CA ALA A 28 -2.98 -35.42 17.52
C ALA A 28 -3.84 -34.96 16.33
N GLY A 29 -5.16 -35.08 16.50
CA GLY A 29 -6.14 -34.82 15.47
C GLY A 29 -5.88 -33.46 14.85
N ALA A 30 -5.66 -33.49 13.54
CA ALA A 30 -5.66 -32.31 12.70
C ALA A 30 -6.86 -31.43 13.08
N LYS A 31 -6.57 -30.22 13.58
CA LYS A 31 -7.55 -29.13 13.48
C LYS A 31 -7.97 -29.10 12.02
N SER A 32 -9.26 -29.16 11.76
CA SER A 32 -9.81 -29.25 10.40
C SER A 32 -9.11 -28.27 9.46
N ASN A 33 -8.43 -28.80 8.44
CA ASN A 33 -7.93 -28.03 7.31
C ASN A 33 -9.13 -27.65 6.41
N GLU A 34 -10.15 -27.01 6.99
CA GLU A 34 -11.23 -26.46 6.18
C GLU A 34 -10.67 -25.30 5.36
N ALA A 35 -10.85 -25.38 4.05
CA ALA A 35 -10.50 -24.33 3.13
C ALA A 35 -11.31 -23.08 3.50
N HIS A 36 -10.67 -22.13 4.19
CA HIS A 36 -11.25 -20.82 4.40
C HIS A 36 -11.04 -20.00 3.13
N ASN A 37 -12.16 -19.62 2.50
CA ASN A 37 -12.19 -18.64 1.43
C ASN A 37 -11.94 -17.27 2.03
N ILE A 38 -11.01 -16.52 1.45
CA ILE A 38 -10.64 -15.17 1.87
C ILE A 38 -11.08 -14.21 0.76
N SER A 39 -11.76 -13.12 1.08
CA SER A 39 -12.04 -12.04 0.14
C SER A 39 -11.56 -10.71 0.70
N PHE A 40 -11.45 -9.68 -0.13
CA PHE A 40 -10.77 -8.45 0.26
C PHE A 40 -11.64 -7.61 1.20
N ILE A 41 -12.89 -7.36 0.81
CA ILE A 41 -13.82 -6.56 1.62
C ILE A 41 -14.25 -7.31 2.88
N ASP A 42 -14.58 -8.60 2.79
CA ASP A 42 -14.89 -9.39 4.00
C ASP A 42 -13.72 -9.37 5.00
N SER A 43 -12.48 -9.49 4.54
CA SER A 43 -11.30 -9.35 5.41
C SER A 43 -11.17 -7.95 6.00
N ALA A 44 -11.49 -6.91 5.22
CA ALA A 44 -11.42 -5.54 5.69
C ALA A 44 -12.48 -5.23 6.75
N GLU A 45 -13.66 -5.85 6.69
CA GLU A 45 -14.73 -5.71 7.67
C GLU A 45 -14.42 -6.41 9.02
N GLN A 46 -13.43 -7.30 9.05
CA GLN A 46 -13.00 -7.96 10.29
C GLN A 46 -12.30 -6.98 11.27
N LYS A 47 -12.37 -7.31 12.55
CA LYS A 47 -11.63 -6.59 13.60
C LYS A 47 -10.13 -6.86 13.58
N ASP A 48 -9.74 -8.03 13.08
CA ASP A 48 -8.34 -8.40 12.98
C ASP A 48 -7.73 -7.75 11.73
N SER A 49 -6.48 -7.30 11.87
CA SER A 49 -5.75 -6.69 10.76
C SER A 49 -5.37 -7.75 9.73
N ARG A 50 -5.45 -7.42 8.45
CA ARG A 50 -4.86 -8.24 7.38
C ARG A 50 -3.93 -7.41 6.49
N CYS A 51 -2.79 -8.00 6.15
CA CYS A 51 -1.85 -7.44 5.19
C CYS A 51 -2.12 -7.96 3.78
N TRP A 52 -2.11 -7.04 2.82
CA TRP A 52 -2.19 -7.31 1.38
C TRP A 52 -1.03 -6.64 0.66
N LEU A 53 -0.51 -7.31 -0.36
CA LEU A 53 0.63 -6.88 -1.15
C LEU A 53 0.16 -6.59 -2.57
N VAL A 54 0.36 -5.36 -3.03
CA VAL A 54 0.23 -5.01 -4.45
C VAL A 54 1.60 -5.24 -5.08
N VAL A 55 1.67 -6.23 -5.96
CA VAL A 55 2.90 -6.65 -6.64
C VAL A 55 2.81 -6.28 -8.10
N GLU A 56 3.82 -5.61 -8.62
CA GLU A 56 3.98 -5.38 -10.04
C GLU A 56 4.72 -6.58 -10.64
N THR A 57 4.19 -7.14 -11.73
CA THR A 57 4.75 -8.33 -12.37
C THR A 57 5.08 -8.03 -13.83
N SER A 58 6.30 -8.34 -14.22
CA SER A 58 6.71 -8.29 -15.63
C SER A 58 6.24 -9.51 -16.42
N SER A 59 5.84 -10.57 -15.70
CA SER A 59 5.34 -11.81 -16.26
C SER A 59 3.83 -11.77 -16.42
N LYS A 60 3.36 -12.03 -17.65
CA LYS A 60 1.94 -12.30 -17.92
C LYS A 60 1.47 -13.65 -17.36
N ASN A 61 2.40 -14.51 -16.91
CA ASN A 61 2.09 -15.75 -16.22
C ASN A 61 1.90 -15.47 -14.73
N LYS A 62 0.76 -15.89 -14.18
CA LYS A 62 0.35 -15.63 -12.78
C LYS A 62 1.00 -16.56 -11.77
N THR A 63 1.57 -17.67 -12.24
CA THR A 63 2.17 -18.72 -11.40
C THR A 63 3.26 -19.49 -12.15
N PRO A 64 4.35 -19.91 -11.48
CA PRO A 64 4.74 -19.48 -10.14
C PRO A 64 5.09 -17.98 -10.16
N ILE A 65 4.73 -17.27 -9.09
CA ILE A 65 5.09 -15.86 -8.93
C ILE A 65 6.59 -15.80 -8.63
N ASP A 66 7.34 -14.98 -9.37
CA ASP A 66 8.77 -14.82 -9.10
C ASP A 66 8.95 -14.16 -7.71
N LYS A 67 9.79 -14.78 -6.88
CA LYS A 67 10.11 -14.28 -5.54
C LYS A 67 10.82 -12.91 -5.59
N ASN A 68 11.39 -12.53 -6.73
CA ASN A 68 12.06 -11.26 -6.91
C ASN A 68 11.10 -10.14 -7.34
N GLU A 69 9.82 -10.43 -7.62
CA GLU A 69 8.85 -9.38 -7.96
C GLU A 69 8.73 -8.36 -6.82
N TYR A 70 8.56 -7.11 -7.23
CA TYR A 70 8.54 -5.97 -6.32
C TYR A 70 7.15 -5.72 -5.76
N VAL A 71 7.11 -5.46 -4.45
CA VAL A 71 5.92 -4.94 -3.79
C VAL A 71 5.87 -3.44 -4.06
N LYS A 72 4.82 -2.97 -4.73
CA LYS A 72 4.56 -1.56 -5.09
C LYS A 72 3.70 -0.82 -4.07
N ALA A 73 2.92 -1.57 -3.30
CA ALA A 73 2.23 -1.05 -2.15
C ALA A 73 1.90 -2.17 -1.16
N VAL A 74 1.78 -1.80 0.11
CA VAL A 74 1.17 -2.64 1.14
C VAL A 74 -0.15 -2.01 1.55
N ILE A 75 -1.19 -2.83 1.63
CA ILE A 75 -2.51 -2.42 2.10
C ILE A 75 -2.78 -3.15 3.40
N GLN A 76 -3.01 -2.38 4.47
CA GLN A 76 -3.47 -2.90 5.75
C GLN A 76 -4.98 -2.69 5.83
N THR A 77 -5.74 -3.75 6.11
CA THR A 77 -7.20 -3.67 6.24
C THR A 77 -7.65 -4.02 7.65
N LYS A 78 -8.60 -3.26 8.21
CA LYS A 78 -9.18 -3.47 9.54
C LYS A 78 -10.45 -2.63 9.73
N ASP A 79 -11.48 -3.19 10.37
CA ASP A 79 -12.68 -2.46 10.83
C ASP A 79 -13.36 -1.61 9.73
N GLY A 80 -13.53 -2.21 8.54
CA GLY A 80 -14.13 -1.59 7.37
C GLY A 80 -13.26 -0.51 6.70
N LYS A 81 -11.98 -0.42 7.07
CA LYS A 81 -11.04 0.59 6.58
C LYS A 81 -9.80 -0.04 6.00
N ALA A 82 -9.12 0.72 5.15
CA ALA A 82 -7.81 0.41 4.62
C ALA A 82 -6.84 1.57 4.85
N LYS A 83 -5.57 1.21 4.99
CA LYS A 83 -4.43 2.13 4.98
C LYS A 83 -3.46 1.63 3.89
N VAL A 84 -3.06 2.51 2.99
CA VAL A 84 -2.20 2.17 1.84
C VAL A 84 -0.84 2.83 2.01
N PHE A 85 0.20 2.01 2.00
CA PHE A 85 1.60 2.44 2.05
C PHE A 85 2.21 2.24 0.67
N LYS A 86 2.65 3.32 0.02
CA LYS A 86 3.27 3.24 -1.30
C LYS A 86 4.75 2.93 -1.14
N THR A 87 5.18 1.86 -1.79
CA THR A 87 6.58 1.44 -1.77
C THR A 87 7.18 1.72 -3.15
N ASP A 88 8.43 2.16 -3.20
CA ASP A 88 9.15 2.24 -4.47
C ASP A 88 9.58 0.85 -4.94
N MET A 89 9.82 0.73 -6.25
CA MET A 89 10.44 -0.46 -6.83
C MET A 89 11.78 -0.72 -6.09
N GLU A 90 12.15 -1.99 -5.95
CA GLU A 90 13.42 -2.45 -5.35
C GLU A 90 13.53 -2.46 -3.81
N GLN A 91 12.75 -1.65 -3.09
CA GLN A 91 12.82 -1.62 -1.62
C GLN A 91 12.30 -2.93 -0.99
N LEU A 92 11.16 -3.43 -1.47
CA LEU A 92 10.52 -4.65 -0.99
C LEU A 92 10.28 -5.64 -2.13
N THR A 93 10.74 -6.88 -1.93
CA THR A 93 10.46 -8.02 -2.83
C THR A 93 9.62 -9.06 -2.12
N LEU A 94 8.98 -9.94 -2.90
CA LEU A 94 8.25 -11.09 -2.36
C LEU A 94 9.13 -12.01 -1.49
N GLU A 95 10.40 -12.18 -1.84
CA GLU A 95 11.38 -12.90 -1.03
C GLU A 95 11.57 -12.25 0.35
N LYS A 96 11.75 -10.92 0.42
CA LYS A 96 11.94 -10.21 1.69
C LYS A 96 10.71 -10.32 2.58
N VAL A 97 9.52 -10.00 2.04
CA VAL A 97 8.27 -10.04 2.80
C VAL A 97 7.88 -11.45 3.23
N SER A 98 8.27 -12.48 2.47
CA SER A 98 8.03 -13.88 2.87
C SER A 98 8.78 -14.31 4.12
N LYS A 99 9.74 -13.52 4.61
CA LYS A 99 10.50 -13.80 5.84
C LYS A 99 10.00 -13.01 7.04
N MET A 100 8.97 -12.18 6.86
CA MET A 100 8.46 -11.22 7.84
C MET A 100 7.07 -11.60 8.37
N SER A 101 6.72 -11.13 9.56
CA SER A 101 5.33 -11.07 10.04
C SER A 101 4.55 -9.95 9.34
N ASP A 102 3.23 -9.95 9.45
CA ASP A 102 2.40 -8.87 8.90
C ASP A 102 2.77 -7.51 9.52
N GLU A 103 3.05 -7.46 10.82
CA GLU A 103 3.49 -6.23 11.51
C GLU A 103 4.84 -5.73 10.98
N GLU A 104 5.81 -6.63 10.77
CA GLU A 104 7.12 -6.29 10.21
C GLU A 104 6.98 -5.79 8.77
N ILE A 105 6.11 -6.39 7.95
CA ILE A 105 5.83 -5.92 6.58
C ILE A 105 5.26 -4.50 6.61
N ILE A 106 4.31 -4.21 7.50
CA ILE A 106 3.68 -2.89 7.63
C ILE A 106 4.69 -1.83 8.08
N GLU A 107 5.55 -2.16 9.05
CA GLU A 107 6.62 -1.25 9.51
C GLU A 107 7.61 -0.94 8.38
N GLN A 108 8.04 -1.95 7.62
CA GLN A 108 8.91 -1.75 6.47
C GLN A 108 8.23 -0.93 5.37
N ALA A 109 6.94 -1.15 5.12
CA ALA A 109 6.18 -0.39 4.14
C ALA A 109 6.00 1.08 4.55
N LEU A 110 5.82 1.37 5.85
CA LEU A 110 5.78 2.73 6.38
C LEU A 110 7.12 3.45 6.16
N ASN A 111 8.23 2.79 6.45
CA ASN A 111 9.56 3.35 6.23
C ASN A 111 9.82 3.62 4.74
N ALA A 112 9.41 2.70 3.87
CA ALA A 112 9.48 2.83 2.42
C ALA A 112 8.63 4.00 1.89
N ASP A 113 7.41 4.16 2.40
CA ASP A 113 6.49 5.25 2.04
C ASP A 113 7.06 6.63 2.44
N LYS A 114 7.62 6.73 3.64
CA LYS A 114 8.34 7.92 4.09
C LYS A 114 9.58 8.21 3.26
N GLN A 115 10.34 7.18 2.90
CA GLN A 115 11.52 7.33 2.05
C GLN A 115 11.12 7.85 0.66
N LYS A 116 10.10 7.23 0.03
CA LYS A 116 9.55 7.66 -1.26
C LYS A 116 9.14 9.14 -1.26
N PHE A 117 8.49 9.60 -0.18
CA PHE A 117 8.17 11.02 -0.02
C PHE A 117 9.42 11.91 -0.02
N ASN A 118 10.44 11.54 0.77
CA ASN A 118 11.68 12.31 0.86
C ASN A 118 12.45 12.32 -0.47
N ASP A 119 12.48 11.17 -1.16
CA ASP A 119 13.18 11.01 -2.43
C ASP A 119 12.50 11.83 -3.53
N LYS A 120 11.15 11.82 -3.59
CA LYS A 120 10.36 12.68 -4.50
C LYS A 120 10.61 14.16 -4.21
N LYS A 121 10.45 14.59 -2.95
CA LYS A 121 10.70 15.97 -2.52
C LYS A 121 12.09 16.46 -2.92
N LYS A 122 13.11 15.64 -2.66
CA LYS A 122 14.49 15.95 -3.04
C LYS A 122 14.63 16.05 -4.57
N SER A 123 14.08 15.09 -5.30
CA SER A 123 14.12 15.07 -6.77
C SER A 123 13.47 16.31 -7.38
N ASP A 124 12.35 16.77 -6.84
CA ASP A 124 11.65 17.97 -7.34
C ASP A 124 12.47 19.23 -7.09
N ILE A 125 13.00 19.41 -5.87
CA ILE A 125 13.87 20.53 -5.52
C ILE A 125 15.13 20.53 -6.39
N ASP A 126 15.78 19.38 -6.56
CA ASP A 126 16.98 19.26 -7.38
C ASP A 126 16.67 19.61 -8.86
N SER A 127 15.51 19.17 -9.38
CA SER A 127 15.03 19.51 -10.73
C SER A 127 14.76 21.01 -10.90
N TYR A 128 14.07 21.62 -9.94
CA TYR A 128 13.72 23.05 -10.01
C TYR A 128 14.94 23.94 -9.89
N ASN A 129 15.91 23.57 -9.04
CA ASN A 129 17.20 24.27 -8.99
C ASN A 129 17.93 24.21 -10.33
N ALA A 130 17.94 23.05 -11.00
CA ALA A 130 18.54 22.93 -12.33
C ALA A 130 17.83 23.81 -13.37
N THR A 131 16.50 23.88 -13.34
CA THR A 131 15.73 24.79 -14.21
C THR A 131 16.00 26.25 -13.88
N LEU A 132 16.03 26.61 -12.60
CA LEU A 132 16.33 27.96 -12.12
C LEU A 132 17.71 28.44 -12.57
N ASP A 133 18.73 27.60 -12.45
CA ASP A 133 20.10 27.90 -12.89
C ASP A 133 20.16 28.06 -14.41
N SER A 134 19.41 27.24 -15.15
CA SER A 134 19.30 27.34 -16.61
C SER A 134 18.63 28.66 -17.04
N VAL A 135 17.51 29.02 -16.40
CA VAL A 135 16.80 30.28 -16.66
C VAL A 135 17.67 31.50 -16.34
N LYS A 136 18.39 31.49 -15.22
CA LYS A 136 19.33 32.58 -14.86
C LYS A 136 20.47 32.70 -15.88
N THR A 137 21.03 31.58 -16.32
CA THR A 137 22.09 31.57 -17.34
C THR A 137 21.59 32.13 -18.66
N GLU A 138 20.40 31.71 -19.11
CA GLU A 138 19.79 32.23 -20.33
C GLU A 138 19.45 33.72 -20.24
N LEU A 139 18.97 34.20 -19.09
CA LEU A 139 18.74 35.62 -18.84
C LEU A 139 20.03 36.43 -18.98
N GLU A 140 21.11 36.01 -18.31
CA GLU A 140 22.40 36.69 -18.41
C GLU A 140 22.95 36.70 -19.84
N ASN A 141 22.71 35.64 -20.61
CA ASN A 141 23.13 35.56 -22.01
C ASN A 141 22.33 36.51 -22.89
N GLU A 142 21.00 36.53 -22.73
CA GLU A 142 20.10 37.40 -23.49
C GLU A 142 20.39 38.89 -23.22
N GLU A 143 20.63 39.27 -21.96
CA GLU A 143 21.01 40.63 -21.56
C GLU A 143 22.37 41.09 -22.12
N LYS A 144 23.23 40.18 -22.58
CA LYS A 144 24.53 40.52 -23.18
C LYS A 144 24.50 40.59 -24.71
N GLN A 145 23.38 40.24 -25.35
CA GLN A 145 23.27 40.27 -26.81
C GLN A 145 23.16 41.70 -27.34
N GLU A 146 23.68 41.91 -28.56
CA GLU A 146 23.56 43.20 -29.28
C GLU A 146 22.10 43.50 -29.66
N PHE A 147 21.32 42.45 -29.94
CA PHE A 147 19.90 42.53 -30.27
C PHE A 147 19.10 41.68 -29.28
N GLN A 148 18.82 42.25 -28.11
CA GLN A 148 18.11 41.57 -27.03
C GLN A 148 16.64 41.31 -27.36
N ASN A 149 16.10 40.21 -26.85
CA ASN A 149 14.67 39.95 -26.83
C ASN A 149 14.04 40.37 -25.48
N ASP A 150 13.48 41.59 -25.45
CA ASP A 150 12.86 42.17 -24.24
C ASP A 150 11.74 41.28 -23.65
N GLN A 151 10.98 40.58 -24.49
CA GLN A 151 9.91 39.70 -24.02
C GLN A 151 10.50 38.50 -23.27
N LYS A 152 11.54 37.87 -23.82
CA LYS A 152 12.23 36.74 -23.21
C LYS A 152 12.90 37.13 -21.89
N ILE A 153 13.49 38.32 -21.82
CA ILE A 153 14.04 38.89 -20.58
C ILE A 153 12.94 39.04 -19.52
N ALA A 154 11.79 39.63 -19.89
CA ALA A 154 10.66 39.81 -18.98
C ALA A 154 10.11 38.46 -18.48
N ASP A 155 9.98 37.47 -19.36
CA ASP A 155 9.49 36.13 -19.02
C ASP A 155 10.43 35.42 -18.03
N PHE A 156 11.75 35.54 -18.21
CA PHE A 156 12.73 34.99 -17.26
C PHE A 156 12.69 35.70 -15.90
N GLN A 157 12.64 37.04 -15.91
CA GLN A 157 12.56 37.83 -14.67
C GLN A 157 11.29 37.53 -13.87
N ASP A 158 10.17 37.22 -14.53
CA ASP A 158 8.92 36.80 -13.90
C ASP A 158 8.97 35.33 -13.42
N SER A 159 9.66 34.45 -14.15
CA SER A 159 9.72 33.02 -13.82
C SER A 159 10.65 32.69 -12.65
N ILE A 160 11.80 33.38 -12.54
CA ILE A 160 12.78 33.18 -11.45
C ILE A 160 12.13 33.21 -10.05
N PRO A 161 11.39 34.26 -9.64
CA PRO A 161 10.78 34.30 -8.31
C PRO A 161 9.69 33.25 -8.10
N LYS A 162 9.01 32.81 -9.17
CA LYS A 162 8.00 31.74 -9.09
C LYS A 162 8.64 30.38 -8.82
N ILE A 163 9.70 30.04 -9.57
CA ILE A 163 10.45 28.79 -9.34
C ILE A 163 11.02 28.78 -7.91
N GLN A 164 11.54 29.92 -7.43
CA GLN A 164 12.04 30.04 -6.05
C GLN A 164 10.93 29.84 -5.01
N ALA A 165 9.76 30.43 -5.22
CA ALA A 165 8.61 30.24 -4.34
C ALA A 165 8.17 28.77 -4.28
N ASP A 166 8.11 28.08 -5.42
CA ASP A 166 7.71 26.66 -5.44
C ASP A 166 8.77 25.76 -4.77
N ILE A 167 10.07 26.08 -4.88
CA ILE A 167 11.13 25.38 -4.12
C ILE A 167 10.89 25.52 -2.62
N GLU A 168 10.62 26.74 -2.14
CA GLU A 168 10.34 27.00 -0.72
C GLU A 168 9.07 26.29 -0.25
N GLU A 169 8.02 26.27 -1.09
CA GLU A 169 6.77 25.60 -0.78
C GLU A 169 6.96 24.08 -0.65
N ILE A 170 7.65 23.46 -1.60
CA ILE A 170 7.99 22.03 -1.56
C ILE A 170 8.87 21.72 -0.33
N ASP A 171 9.87 22.54 -0.04
CA ASP A 171 10.72 22.36 1.14
C ASP A 171 9.94 22.48 2.46
N GLY A 172 8.86 23.26 2.47
CA GLY A 172 7.92 23.37 3.59
C GLY A 172 7.10 22.09 3.85
N VAL A 173 6.81 21.29 2.82
CA VAL A 173 5.94 20.10 2.96
C VAL A 173 6.60 19.05 3.85
N GLN A 174 5.83 18.55 4.83
CA GLN A 174 6.25 17.52 5.78
C GLN A 174 5.51 16.21 5.51
N TYR A 175 6.23 15.09 5.69
CA TYR A 175 5.65 13.76 5.59
C TYR A 175 4.51 13.58 6.61
N SER A 176 3.42 12.95 6.18
CA SER A 176 2.36 12.49 7.07
C SER A 176 2.06 11.02 6.79
N GLU A 177 1.93 10.22 7.84
CA GLU A 177 1.63 8.80 7.68
C GLU A 177 0.30 8.58 6.97
N PRO A 178 0.15 7.49 6.19
CA PRO A 178 -1.12 7.12 5.60
C PRO A 178 -2.24 6.98 6.64
N GLU A 179 -3.44 7.42 6.25
CA GLU A 179 -4.60 7.45 7.13
C GLU A 179 -5.51 6.23 6.91
N TRP A 180 -6.25 5.85 7.95
CA TRP A 180 -7.30 4.85 7.82
C TRP A 180 -8.52 5.46 7.12
N LYS A 181 -8.81 5.00 5.91
CA LYS A 181 -9.95 5.45 5.10
C LYS A 181 -10.94 4.32 4.90
N MET A 182 -12.23 4.65 4.82
CA MET A 182 -13.27 3.66 4.52
C MET A 182 -12.98 3.00 3.18
N VAL A 183 -13.03 1.68 3.16
CA VAL A 183 -12.88 0.93 1.92
C VAL A 183 -14.24 0.57 1.36
N SER A 184 -14.36 0.57 0.04
CA SER A 184 -15.58 0.16 -0.65
C SER A 184 -15.22 -0.56 -1.94
N ALA A 185 -16.09 -1.45 -2.38
CA ALA A 185 -15.93 -2.12 -3.66
C ALA A 185 -17.21 -2.07 -4.49
N THR A 186 -17.01 -2.01 -5.81
CA THR A 186 -18.04 -2.27 -6.80
C THR A 186 -17.79 -3.63 -7.42
N ILE A 187 -18.78 -4.52 -7.36
CA ILE A 187 -18.72 -5.85 -7.97
C ILE A 187 -19.54 -5.86 -9.25
N LYS A 188 -18.92 -6.33 -10.33
CA LYS A 188 -19.61 -6.71 -11.55
C LYS A 188 -19.86 -8.22 -11.54
N MET A 189 -21.09 -8.62 -11.85
CA MET A 189 -21.45 -10.03 -11.99
C MET A 189 -21.09 -10.57 -13.38
N ASP A 190 -21.07 -11.88 -13.56
CA ASP A 190 -20.97 -12.52 -14.87
C ASP A 190 -22.26 -12.29 -15.71
N ASN A 191 -22.21 -12.64 -17.00
CA ASN A 191 -23.34 -12.43 -17.92
C ASN A 191 -24.61 -13.22 -17.53
N GLU A 192 -24.50 -14.19 -16.62
CA GLU A 192 -25.63 -14.98 -16.12
C GLU A 192 -26.10 -14.49 -14.74
N ASN A 193 -25.49 -13.42 -14.20
CA ASN A 193 -25.67 -12.91 -12.84
C ASN A 193 -25.47 -13.98 -11.74
N LYS A 194 -24.62 -14.98 -11.98
CA LYS A 194 -24.42 -16.12 -11.05
C LYS A 194 -23.22 -15.95 -10.14
N SER A 195 -22.14 -15.35 -10.62
CA SER A 195 -20.91 -15.17 -9.86
C SER A 195 -20.25 -13.82 -10.14
N PRO A 196 -19.47 -13.27 -9.19
CA PRO A 196 -18.64 -12.08 -9.44
C PRO A 196 -17.64 -12.34 -10.57
N SER A 197 -17.59 -11.44 -11.54
CA SER A 197 -16.61 -11.47 -12.64
C SER A 197 -15.49 -10.46 -12.44
N MET A 198 -15.74 -9.38 -11.70
CA MET A 198 -14.76 -8.34 -11.39
C MET A 198 -15.17 -7.61 -10.10
N GLU A 199 -14.18 -7.20 -9.32
CA GLU A 199 -14.31 -6.34 -8.15
C GLU A 199 -13.38 -5.13 -8.33
N THR A 200 -13.92 -3.92 -8.21
CA THR A 200 -13.13 -2.68 -8.20
C THR A 200 -13.16 -2.11 -6.79
N VAL A 201 -12.03 -2.17 -6.10
CA VAL A 201 -11.86 -1.64 -4.75
C VAL A 201 -11.37 -0.20 -4.84
N LYS A 202 -12.08 0.72 -4.18
CA LYS A 202 -11.67 2.12 -4.03
C LYS A 202 -10.79 2.28 -2.81
N LEU A 203 -9.56 2.70 -3.03
CA LEU A 203 -8.53 2.96 -2.03
C LEU A 203 -8.06 4.41 -2.14
N SER A 204 -7.27 4.85 -1.16
CA SER A 204 -6.59 6.14 -1.25
C SER A 204 -5.23 6.11 -0.56
N TYR A 205 -4.33 6.94 -1.05
CA TYR A 205 -2.96 7.11 -0.55
C TYR A 205 -2.56 8.57 -0.70
N LYS A 206 -1.56 9.03 0.05
CA LYS A 206 -0.99 10.37 -0.14
C LYS A 206 0.18 10.32 -1.11
N TYR A 207 0.28 11.31 -1.98
CA TYR A 207 1.40 11.45 -2.90
C TYR A 207 1.74 12.92 -3.05
N LEU A 208 3.04 13.22 -3.05
CA LEU A 208 3.54 14.57 -3.30
C LEU A 208 3.54 14.79 -4.81
N ASP A 209 2.54 15.53 -5.28
CA ASP A 209 2.46 16.02 -6.64
C ASP A 209 2.98 17.46 -6.67
N SER A 210 3.84 17.78 -7.61
CA SER A 210 4.55 19.06 -7.68
C SER A 210 4.49 19.59 -9.10
N PRO A 211 4.42 20.92 -9.31
CA PRO A 211 4.35 21.48 -10.64
C PRO A 211 5.54 21.03 -11.53
N ILE A 212 5.36 21.03 -12.84
CA ILE A 212 6.45 20.69 -13.76
C ILE A 212 6.95 21.99 -14.38
N TRP A 213 8.16 22.40 -14.00
CA TRP A 213 8.85 23.51 -14.64
C TRP A 213 9.66 23.03 -15.84
N ASN A 214 9.48 23.70 -16.98
CA ASN A 214 10.19 23.41 -18.21
C ASN A 214 10.75 24.71 -18.82
N LEU A 215 11.97 24.62 -19.35
CA LEU A 215 12.58 25.63 -20.21
C LEU A 215 12.80 24.97 -21.57
N ASN A 216 12.03 25.39 -22.57
CA ASN A 216 12.14 24.80 -23.90
C ASN A 216 13.31 25.39 -24.70
N SER A 217 13.61 24.78 -25.85
CA SER A 217 14.70 25.22 -26.74
C SER A 217 14.48 26.60 -27.38
N PHE A 218 13.27 27.15 -27.29
CA PHE A 218 12.95 28.51 -27.75
C PHE A 218 13.10 29.55 -26.64
N GLY A 219 13.45 29.13 -25.42
CA GLY A 219 13.61 30.00 -24.27
C GLY A 219 12.29 30.34 -23.57
N GLU A 220 11.21 29.61 -23.85
CA GLU A 220 9.96 29.77 -23.12
C GLU A 220 10.01 28.97 -21.83
N VAL A 221 9.64 29.61 -20.73
CA VAL A 221 9.50 28.98 -19.43
C VAL A 221 8.03 28.75 -19.15
N SER A 222 7.68 27.53 -18.74
CA SER A 222 6.32 27.19 -18.37
C SER A 222 6.28 26.35 -17.11
N SER A 223 5.17 26.45 -16.38
CA SER A 223 4.81 25.54 -15.31
C SER A 223 3.48 24.85 -15.63
N GLU A 224 3.37 23.57 -15.30
CA GLU A 224 2.12 22.81 -15.38
C GLU A 224 1.81 22.13 -14.05
N GLY A 225 0.56 22.22 -13.59
CA GLY A 225 0.11 21.62 -12.33
C GLY A 225 0.22 22.54 -11.12
N GLU A 226 -0.11 22.01 -9.95
CA GLU A 226 -0.09 22.70 -8.67
C GLU A 226 0.50 21.76 -7.61
N LEU A 227 1.12 22.32 -6.57
CA LEU A 227 1.61 21.53 -5.46
C LEU A 227 0.44 20.90 -4.70
N SER A 228 0.51 19.59 -4.46
CA SER A 228 -0.48 18.87 -3.67
C SER A 228 0.16 17.73 -2.89
N TYR A 229 -0.21 17.60 -1.62
CA TYR A 229 0.12 16.43 -0.80
C TYR A 229 -1.12 15.90 -0.09
N GLU A 230 -2.15 15.66 -0.90
CA GLU A 230 -3.46 15.22 -0.44
C GLU A 230 -3.73 13.74 -0.75
N SER A 231 -4.86 13.23 -0.24
CA SER A 231 -5.29 11.86 -0.53
C SER A 231 -5.73 11.72 -1.99
N THR A 232 -5.00 10.93 -2.76
CA THR A 232 -5.32 10.53 -4.13
C THR A 232 -6.08 9.21 -4.15
N SER A 233 -7.08 9.09 -5.02
CA SER A 233 -7.83 7.84 -5.21
C SER A 233 -7.00 6.81 -5.99
N MET A 234 -7.13 5.55 -5.62
CA MET A 234 -6.61 4.39 -6.35
C MET A 234 -7.74 3.39 -6.55
N ASP A 235 -7.99 3.03 -7.79
CA ASP A 235 -8.92 1.95 -8.13
C ASP A 235 -8.12 0.66 -8.35
N LEU A 236 -8.34 -0.33 -7.48
CA LEU A 236 -7.74 -1.64 -7.58
C LEU A 236 -8.74 -2.60 -8.25
N LYS A 237 -8.46 -2.98 -9.49
CA LYS A 237 -9.29 -3.90 -10.28
C LYS A 237 -8.83 -5.34 -10.06
N LEU A 238 -9.70 -6.15 -9.49
CA LEU A 238 -9.51 -7.56 -9.17
C LEU A 238 -10.45 -8.37 -10.05
N SER A 239 -9.93 -9.26 -10.88
CA SER A 239 -10.80 -9.99 -11.83
C SER A 239 -10.40 -11.44 -11.99
N ILE A 240 -9.10 -11.75 -11.94
CA ILE A 240 -8.65 -13.11 -12.23
C ILE A 240 -7.96 -13.70 -11.02
N PRO A 241 -8.56 -14.74 -10.38
CA PRO A 241 -7.93 -15.40 -9.24
C PRO A 241 -6.54 -15.94 -9.58
N VAL A 242 -5.61 -15.74 -8.65
CA VAL A 242 -4.26 -16.28 -8.72
C VAL A 242 -4.23 -17.56 -7.91
N ALA A 243 -3.79 -18.66 -8.55
CA ALA A 243 -3.66 -19.92 -7.85
C ALA A 243 -2.66 -19.81 -6.70
N THR A 244 -2.98 -20.44 -5.58
CA THR A 244 -2.15 -20.38 -4.37
C THR A 244 -0.76 -20.91 -4.68
N THR A 245 0.25 -20.06 -4.50
CA THR A 245 1.64 -20.37 -4.80
C THR A 245 2.47 -20.34 -3.52
N LYS A 246 3.54 -21.13 -3.48
CA LYS A 246 4.52 -21.10 -2.40
C LYS A 246 5.65 -20.18 -2.80
N VAL A 247 5.89 -19.13 -2.01
CA VAL A 247 7.07 -18.27 -2.11
C VAL A 247 7.93 -18.53 -0.87
N LEU A 248 9.10 -19.12 -1.09
CA LEU A 248 9.93 -19.70 -0.02
C LEU A 248 9.11 -20.61 0.88
N ASP A 249 8.90 -20.27 2.16
CA ASP A 249 8.19 -21.12 3.12
C ASP A 249 6.71 -20.76 3.31
N ASN A 250 6.23 -19.69 2.69
CA ASN A 250 4.87 -19.19 2.88
C ASN A 250 4.01 -19.35 1.63
N PHE A 251 2.70 -19.58 1.85
CA PHE A 251 1.71 -19.64 0.78
C PHE A 251 1.07 -18.27 0.58
N TYR A 252 0.91 -17.88 -0.67
CA TYR A 252 0.24 -16.66 -1.09
C TYR A 252 -0.88 -16.97 -2.07
N SER A 253 -2.01 -16.28 -1.94
CA SER A 253 -3.14 -16.34 -2.86
C SER A 253 -3.68 -14.93 -3.08
N GLY A 254 -4.47 -14.73 -4.13
CA GLY A 254 -4.89 -13.38 -4.50
C GLY A 254 -5.58 -13.27 -5.85
N TYR A 255 -5.41 -12.10 -6.47
CA TYR A 255 -5.93 -11.80 -7.81
C TYR A 255 -4.90 -11.12 -8.67
N SER A 256 -5.19 -11.11 -9.97
CA SER A 256 -4.58 -10.27 -10.98
C SER A 256 -5.65 -9.33 -11.53
N ASN A 257 -5.22 -8.17 -12.02
CA ASN A 257 -6.03 -7.35 -12.92
C ASN A 257 -6.15 -8.00 -14.32
N ASP A 258 -6.92 -7.39 -15.20
CA ASP A 258 -7.15 -7.86 -16.58
C ASP A 258 -5.91 -7.78 -17.48
N GLU A 259 -5.01 -6.83 -17.20
CA GLU A 259 -3.78 -6.60 -17.98
C GLU A 259 -2.65 -7.57 -17.61
N LEU A 260 -2.80 -8.27 -16.49
CA LEU A 260 -1.87 -9.28 -15.96
C LEU A 260 -0.52 -8.71 -15.52
N ASP A 261 -0.44 -7.41 -15.27
CA ASP A 261 0.77 -6.70 -14.84
C ASP A 261 0.76 -6.33 -13.35
N GLN A 262 -0.37 -6.55 -12.66
CA GLN A 262 -0.51 -6.32 -11.23
C GLN A 262 -1.19 -7.49 -10.52
N LEU A 263 -0.62 -7.90 -9.39
CA LEU A 263 -1.19 -8.88 -8.49
C LEU A 263 -1.55 -8.23 -7.14
N LEU A 264 -2.68 -8.61 -6.57
CA LEU A 264 -3.00 -8.37 -5.16
C LEU A 264 -2.88 -9.70 -4.42
N LEU A 265 -1.97 -9.81 -3.47
CA LEU A 265 -1.67 -11.06 -2.76
C LEU A 265 -1.84 -10.90 -1.25
N THR A 266 -2.24 -11.97 -0.55
CA THR A 266 -2.15 -12.06 0.91
C THR A 266 -1.60 -13.43 1.31
N LYS A 267 -0.99 -13.49 2.49
CA LYS A 267 -0.49 -14.73 3.06
C LYS A 267 -1.66 -15.63 3.47
N VAL A 268 -1.55 -16.91 3.16
CA VAL A 268 -2.54 -17.93 3.50
C VAL A 268 -1.90 -19.10 4.23
N ALA A 269 -2.68 -19.83 5.03
CA ALA A 269 -2.17 -20.88 5.91
C ALA A 269 -1.70 -22.14 5.14
N SER A 270 -2.32 -22.44 4.00
CA SER A 270 -2.03 -23.64 3.22
C SER A 270 -2.33 -23.43 1.73
N LYS A 271 -1.88 -24.37 0.89
CA LYS A 271 -2.20 -24.42 -0.55
C LYS A 271 -3.70 -24.53 -0.86
N ASP A 272 -4.50 -25.03 0.09
CA ASP A 272 -5.92 -25.31 -0.11
C ASP A 272 -6.78 -24.08 0.18
N ASN A 273 -6.22 -23.07 0.88
CA ASN A 273 -6.84 -21.76 1.04
C ASN A 273 -6.76 -20.99 -0.27
N LYS A 274 -7.85 -20.30 -0.62
CA LYS A 274 -7.96 -19.51 -1.83
C LYS A 274 -8.56 -18.15 -1.51
N VAL A 275 -8.14 -17.17 -2.31
CA VAL A 275 -8.76 -15.86 -2.34
C VAL A 275 -9.83 -15.83 -3.45
N GLN A 276 -11.02 -15.30 -3.16
CA GLN A 276 -12.18 -15.25 -4.07
C GLN A 276 -12.86 -13.88 -4.02
N LEU A 277 -13.34 -13.38 -5.15
CA LEU A 277 -13.96 -12.06 -5.23
C LEU A 277 -15.10 -11.95 -4.20
N ASP A 278 -15.26 -10.77 -3.63
CA ASP A 278 -16.41 -10.49 -2.79
C ASP A 278 -17.70 -10.71 -3.59
N SER A 279 -18.78 -11.12 -2.91
CA SER A 279 -20.11 -11.33 -3.51
C SER A 279 -21.25 -10.67 -2.72
N LYS A 280 -20.92 -10.18 -1.53
CA LYS A 280 -21.78 -9.48 -0.56
C LYS A 280 -20.87 -8.78 0.45
N GLY A 281 -21.40 -7.78 1.14
CA GLY A 281 -20.67 -7.05 2.17
C GLY A 281 -21.37 -5.74 2.47
N LYS A 282 -21.10 -5.14 3.64
CA LYS A 282 -21.67 -3.83 3.99
C LYS A 282 -21.11 -2.73 3.09
N ASN A 283 -19.86 -2.86 2.69
CA ASN A 283 -19.15 -1.89 1.86
C ASN A 283 -19.11 -2.27 0.37
N VAL A 284 -20.02 -3.13 -0.06
CA VAL A 284 -20.09 -3.67 -1.42
C VAL A 284 -21.30 -3.13 -2.15
N SER A 285 -21.09 -2.64 -3.38
CA SER A 285 -22.15 -2.29 -4.33
C SER A 285 -22.11 -3.24 -5.53
N ILE A 286 -23.23 -3.87 -5.86
CA ILE A 286 -23.33 -4.75 -7.03
C ILE A 286 -23.85 -3.92 -8.22
N VAL A 287 -23.18 -4.01 -9.36
CA VAL A 287 -23.59 -3.37 -10.61
C VAL A 287 -23.84 -4.44 -11.68
N GLU A 288 -24.85 -4.18 -12.52
CA GLU A 288 -25.20 -5.00 -13.68
C GLU A 288 -24.29 -4.71 -14.89
#